data_AF-A0A6M3LPF1-F1
#
_entry.id   AF-A0A6M3LPF1-F1
#
_cell.length_a   1.000
_cell.length_b   1.000
_cell.length_c   1.000
_cell.angle_alpha   90.00
_cell.angle_beta   90.00
_cell.angle_gamma   90.00
#
_symmetry.space_group_name_H-M   'P 1'
#
loop_
_entity.id
_entity.type
_entity.pdbx_description
1 polymer ?
#
loop_
_entity_poly.entity_id
_entity_poly.type
_entity_poly.pdbx_seq_one_letter_code
_entity_poly.pdbx_strand_id
1 'polypeptide(L)'
;MRKLKEIEIRQRLEQMGLAPYCGEIVRGHTLGYKCDDPHVKARCPICGKTRWVAFHNLRRRPGKCPHCCNLGNICSEETKLKLHNRFCIGKRKTSGGYIEVWIPKTDFYYLMAYSNGYVLEHRLVVAQHLGRCLHRWEIVHHKNHIRDDNRVGNLQLVSDDRHMQITIQENRIRQLEEKIEKQRREIKLLKAQIIRNRY
;
A
#
# COMPACT_ATOMS: atom_id res chain seq x y z
N MET A 1 -17.59 35.69 23.27
CA MET A 1 -16.22 35.20 22.99
C MET A 1 -15.64 35.99 21.83
N ARG A 2 -14.46 36.61 21.99
CA ARG A 2 -13.80 37.42 20.94
C ARG A 2 -13.41 36.50 19.77
N LYS A 3 -13.95 36.75 18.57
CA LYS A 3 -13.54 36.03 17.36
C LYS A 3 -12.06 36.34 17.10
N LEU A 4 -11.21 35.30 17.01
CA LEU A 4 -9.80 35.46 16.69
C LEU A 4 -9.65 36.13 15.33
N LYS A 5 -8.81 37.17 15.24
CA LYS A 5 -8.49 37.84 13.96
C LYS A 5 -7.50 36.99 13.17
N GLU A 6 -7.49 37.10 11.84
CA GLU A 6 -6.57 36.33 10.97
C GLU A 6 -5.10 36.54 11.34
N ILE A 7 -4.72 37.78 11.69
CA ILE A 7 -3.36 38.14 12.12
C ILE A 7 -2.96 37.35 13.38
N GLU A 8 -3.84 37.26 14.37
CA GLU A 8 -3.61 36.51 15.61
C GLU A 8 -3.45 35.01 15.34
N ILE A 9 -4.15 34.48 14.32
CA ILE A 9 -4.03 33.08 13.88
C ILE A 9 -2.67 32.84 13.23
N ARG A 10 -2.22 33.73 12.34
CA ARG A 10 -0.92 33.61 11.65
C ARG A 10 0.26 33.64 12.63
N GLN A 11 0.26 34.59 13.58
CA GLN A 11 1.29 34.66 14.63
C GLN A 11 1.36 33.36 15.46
N ARG A 12 0.20 32.77 15.79
CA ARG A 12 0.16 31.49 16.51
C ARG A 12 0.69 30.33 15.65
N LEU A 13 0.41 30.31 14.35
CA LEU A 13 0.93 29.29 13.43
C LEU A 13 2.47 29.36 13.31
N GLU A 14 3.04 30.57 13.33
CA GLU A 14 4.48 30.79 13.36
C GLU A 14 5.10 30.27 14.66
N GLN A 15 4.52 30.62 15.82
CA GLN A 15 4.98 30.12 17.13
C GLN A 15 4.94 28.59 17.23
N MET A 16 4.02 27.93 16.52
CA MET A 16 3.90 26.47 16.48
C MET A 16 4.83 25.80 15.46
N GLY A 17 5.59 26.56 14.65
CA GLY A 17 6.42 26.03 13.56
C GLY A 17 5.61 25.42 12.42
N LEU A 18 4.32 25.75 12.30
CA LEU A 18 3.40 25.20 11.30
C LEU A 18 3.17 26.13 10.10
N ALA A 19 3.69 27.37 10.15
CA ALA A 19 3.57 28.35 9.09
C ALA A 19 3.98 27.82 7.70
N PRO A 20 5.08 27.05 7.51
CA PRO A 20 5.45 26.52 6.19
C PRO A 20 4.44 25.55 5.59
N TYR A 21 3.59 24.96 6.44
CA TYR A 21 2.63 23.93 6.06
C TYR A 21 1.18 24.45 6.03
N CYS A 22 0.96 25.71 6.39
CA CYS A 22 -0.38 26.31 6.51
C CYS A 22 -0.51 27.49 5.54
N GLY A 23 -1.61 27.51 4.78
CA GLY A 23 -1.89 28.56 3.79
C GLY A 23 -3.10 29.41 4.17
N GLU A 24 -4.09 29.42 3.29
CA GLU A 24 -5.34 30.17 3.42
C GLU A 24 -6.06 29.94 4.76
N ILE A 25 -6.62 31.00 5.31
CA ILE A 25 -7.44 30.99 6.54
C ILE A 25 -8.82 31.49 6.17
N VAL A 26 -9.85 30.69 6.45
CA VAL A 26 -11.25 31.01 6.16
C VAL A 26 -12.14 30.69 7.35
N ARG A 27 -13.35 31.23 7.35
CA ARG A 27 -14.36 30.92 8.35
C ARG A 27 -15.11 29.65 7.99
N GLY A 28 -15.53 28.88 8.99
CA GLY A 28 -16.23 27.61 8.78
C GLY A 28 -17.53 27.75 8.00
N HIS A 29 -18.29 28.83 8.19
CA HIS A 29 -19.50 29.12 7.42
C HIS A 29 -19.24 29.29 5.93
N THR A 30 -18.12 29.90 5.54
CA THR A 30 -17.71 30.05 4.13
C THR A 30 -17.44 28.69 3.46
N LEU A 31 -17.11 27.66 4.25
CA LEU A 31 -16.89 26.29 3.78
C LEU A 31 -18.14 25.39 3.90
N GLY A 32 -19.28 25.93 4.36
CA GLY A 32 -20.51 25.15 4.58
C GLY A 32 -20.56 24.38 5.90
N TYR A 33 -19.69 24.68 6.86
CA TYR A 33 -19.76 24.07 8.20
C TYR A 33 -20.77 24.78 9.10
N LYS A 34 -21.32 24.05 10.09
CA LYS A 34 -22.28 24.59 11.06
C LYS A 34 -21.64 25.61 12.02
N CYS A 35 -20.36 25.45 12.34
CA CYS A 35 -19.62 26.36 13.23
C CYS A 35 -18.82 27.41 12.45
N ASP A 36 -18.69 28.61 13.02
CA ASP A 36 -17.94 29.73 12.46
C ASP A 36 -16.46 29.76 12.92
N ASP A 37 -15.95 28.58 13.31
CA ASP A 37 -14.56 28.45 13.74
C ASP A 37 -13.61 28.78 12.59
N PRO A 38 -12.45 29.40 12.87
CA PRO A 38 -11.43 29.61 11.86
C PRO A 38 -10.87 28.27 11.39
N HIS A 39 -10.83 28.09 10.09
CA HIS A 39 -10.25 26.93 9.41
C HIS A 39 -9.03 27.37 8.62
N VAL A 40 -7.99 26.54 8.67
CA VAL A 40 -6.72 26.77 7.98
C VAL A 40 -6.51 25.66 6.96
N LYS A 41 -6.10 26.02 5.75
CA LYS A 41 -5.69 25.08 4.71
C LYS A 41 -4.30 24.55 5.05
N ALA A 42 -4.24 23.34 5.62
CA ALA A 42 -3.00 22.73 6.08
C ALA A 42 -2.54 21.61 5.13
N ARG A 43 -1.27 21.64 4.75
CA ARG A 43 -0.53 20.58 4.07
C ARG A 43 0.08 19.64 5.10
N CYS A 44 -0.14 18.34 4.97
CA CYS A 44 0.50 17.36 5.84
C CYS A 44 2.02 17.34 5.57
N PRO A 45 2.90 17.51 6.57
CA PRO A 45 4.35 17.45 6.36
C PRO A 45 4.83 16.05 5.94
N ILE A 46 4.07 15.01 6.28
CA ILE A 46 4.45 13.61 6.01
C ILE A 46 3.97 13.16 4.62
N CYS A 47 2.73 13.45 4.24
CA CYS A 47 2.15 12.92 2.98
C CYS A 47 1.84 13.99 1.93
N GLY A 48 2.10 15.27 2.21
CA GLY A 48 1.88 16.37 1.27
C GLY A 48 0.41 16.71 0.97
N LYS A 49 -0.56 15.93 1.46
CA LYS A 49 -1.99 16.19 1.22
C LYS A 49 -2.47 17.46 1.91
N THR A 50 -3.22 18.29 1.19
CA THR A 50 -3.83 19.51 1.69
C THR A 50 -5.27 19.29 2.14
N ARG A 51 -5.68 19.89 3.25
CA ARG A 51 -7.05 19.83 3.78
C ARG A 51 -7.41 21.06 4.60
N TRP A 52 -8.69 21.36 4.72
CA TRP A 52 -9.19 22.32 5.70
C TRP A 52 -9.18 21.72 7.10
N VAL A 53 -8.65 22.45 8.06
CA VAL A 53 -8.54 22.02 9.46
C VAL A 53 -9.00 23.15 10.37
N ALA A 54 -9.94 22.87 11.26
CA ALA A 54 -10.29 23.83 12.30
C ALA A 54 -9.05 24.18 13.13
N PHE A 55 -8.82 25.46 13.35
CA PHE A 55 -7.60 25.98 13.98
C PHE A 55 -7.32 25.35 15.35
N HIS A 56 -8.37 25.12 16.16
CA HIS A 56 -8.23 24.47 17.47
C HIS A 56 -7.70 23.02 17.38
N ASN A 57 -7.90 22.33 16.26
CA ASN A 57 -7.40 20.98 16.03
C ASN A 57 -5.93 20.94 15.60
N LEU A 58 -5.35 22.05 15.11
CA LEU A 58 -3.93 22.12 14.79
C LEU A 58 -3.03 22.00 16.02
N ARG A 59 -3.53 22.42 17.20
CA ARG A 59 -2.85 22.19 18.48
C ARG A 59 -2.81 20.71 18.87
N ARG A 60 -3.88 19.96 18.54
CA ARG A 60 -3.98 18.52 18.82
C ARG A 60 -3.23 17.67 17.79
N ARG A 61 -3.09 18.18 16.56
CA ARG A 61 -2.42 17.51 15.45
C ARG A 61 -1.56 18.54 14.71
N PRO A 62 -0.25 18.60 14.95
CA PRO A 62 0.64 19.65 14.44
C PRO A 62 0.79 19.54 12.91
N GLY A 63 -0.20 20.00 12.15
CA GLY A 63 -0.25 19.92 10.69
C GLY A 63 -0.43 18.52 10.10
N LYS A 64 -0.25 17.45 10.87
CA LYS A 64 -0.39 16.06 10.40
C LYS A 64 -1.85 15.73 10.06
N CYS A 65 -2.07 14.97 8.98
CA CYS A 65 -3.41 14.43 8.70
C CYS A 65 -3.80 13.39 9.77
N PRO A 66 -5.10 13.12 9.99
CA PRO A 66 -5.56 12.14 10.98
C PRO A 66 -4.85 10.79 10.86
N HIS A 67 -4.63 10.33 9.63
CA HIS A 67 -3.95 9.08 9.32
C HIS A 67 -2.46 9.11 9.71
N CYS A 68 -1.69 10.11 9.25
CA CYS A 68 -0.28 10.26 9.62
C CYS A 68 -0.08 10.55 11.12
N CYS A 69 -1.08 11.11 11.79
CA CYS A 69 -1.06 11.34 13.23
C CYS A 69 -1.26 10.03 14.02
N ASN A 70 -2.16 9.15 13.57
CA ASN A 70 -2.47 7.89 14.24
C ASN A 70 -1.43 6.79 14.01
N LEU A 71 -0.49 6.96 13.07
CA LEU A 71 0.57 5.99 12.76
C LEU A 71 1.76 5.97 13.75
N GLY A 72 1.83 6.88 14.73
CA GLY A 72 2.84 6.87 15.80
C GLY A 72 4.32 6.81 15.36
N ASN A 73 5.22 6.54 16.32
CA ASN A 73 6.68 6.35 16.17
C ASN A 73 7.08 4.97 15.60
N ILE A 74 6.18 4.29 14.88
CA ILE A 74 6.38 2.88 14.52
C ILE A 74 7.28 2.72 13.28
N CYS A 75 7.56 3.79 12.54
CA CYS A 75 8.24 3.67 11.25
C CYS A 75 8.92 4.96 10.76
N SER A 76 10.03 4.77 10.02
CA SER A 76 10.85 5.83 9.42
C SER A 76 10.07 6.72 8.44
N GLU A 77 10.56 7.93 8.18
CA GLU A 77 9.96 8.92 7.26
C GLU A 77 9.63 8.31 5.89
N GLU A 78 10.54 7.47 5.37
CA GLU A 78 10.41 6.78 4.09
C GLU A 78 9.31 5.70 4.10
N THR A 79 9.12 5.04 5.25
CA THR A 79 8.08 4.02 5.43
C THR A 79 6.69 4.65 5.55
N LYS A 80 6.58 5.88 6.07
CA LYS A 80 5.30 6.59 6.20
C LYS A 80 4.71 6.97 4.84
N LEU A 81 5.53 7.30 3.84
CA LEU A 81 5.08 7.48 2.45
C LEU A 81 4.54 6.16 1.86
N LYS A 82 5.27 5.05 2.09
CA LYS A 82 4.89 3.70 1.63
C LYS A 82 3.62 3.17 2.32
N LEU A 83 3.44 3.45 3.61
CA LEU A 83 2.24 3.09 4.39
C LEU A 83 1.01 3.92 4.01
N HIS A 84 1.20 5.20 3.69
CA HIS A 84 0.11 6.06 3.22
C HIS A 84 -0.52 5.56 1.91
N ASN A 85 0.27 4.91 1.04
CA ASN A 85 -0.24 4.25 -0.16
C ASN A 85 -0.92 2.91 0.10
N ARG A 86 -0.62 2.22 1.21
CA ARG A 86 -1.28 0.96 1.58
C ARG A 86 -2.63 1.15 2.27
N PHE A 87 -2.86 2.26 2.97
CA PHE A 87 -4.06 2.42 3.81
C PHE A 87 -4.98 3.61 3.46
N CYS A 88 -4.62 4.52 2.54
CA CYS A 88 -5.42 5.72 2.26
C CYS A 88 -5.99 5.87 0.85
N ILE A 89 -5.91 4.84 0.01
CA ILE A 89 -6.61 4.82 -1.30
C ILE A 89 -7.22 3.43 -1.47
N GLY A 90 -8.17 3.09 -0.61
CA GLY A 90 -8.98 1.88 -0.74
C GLY A 90 -8.20 0.60 -0.99
N LYS A 91 -6.96 0.47 -0.48
CA LYS A 91 -6.20 -0.76 -0.57
C LYS A 91 -6.37 -1.55 0.71
N ARG A 92 -6.56 -2.87 0.59
CA ARG A 92 -6.65 -3.78 1.73
C ARG A 92 -5.98 -5.10 1.41
N LYS A 93 -5.40 -5.74 2.42
CA LYS A 93 -4.82 -7.09 2.28
C LYS A 93 -5.88 -8.12 2.66
N THR A 94 -6.15 -9.06 1.76
CA THR A 94 -7.07 -10.17 2.00
C THR A 94 -6.41 -11.20 2.93
N SER A 95 -7.21 -12.05 3.59
CA SER A 95 -6.69 -13.18 4.39
C SER A 95 -5.80 -14.13 3.58
N GLY A 96 -6.05 -14.25 2.27
CA GLY A 96 -5.22 -15.01 1.33
C GLY A 96 -3.89 -14.35 0.95
N GLY A 97 -3.55 -13.19 1.51
CA GLY A 97 -2.28 -12.49 1.26
C GLY A 97 -2.25 -11.60 0.01
N TYR A 98 -3.34 -11.54 -0.75
CA TYR A 98 -3.48 -10.65 -1.91
C TYR A 98 -3.76 -9.21 -1.48
N ILE A 99 -3.44 -8.24 -2.35
CA ILE A 99 -3.79 -6.84 -2.18
C ILE A 99 -4.97 -6.52 -3.11
N GLU A 100 -6.01 -5.93 -2.56
CA GLU A 100 -7.16 -5.38 -3.28
C GLU A 100 -7.07 -3.86 -3.30
N VAL A 101 -7.60 -3.24 -4.35
CA VAL A 101 -7.64 -1.79 -4.58
C VAL A 101 -9.07 -1.39 -4.95
N TRP A 102 -9.64 -0.42 -4.25
CA TRP A 102 -10.94 0.15 -4.56
C TRP A 102 -10.84 1.04 -5.80
N ILE A 103 -11.79 0.88 -6.71
CA ILE A 103 -11.89 1.63 -7.96
C ILE A 103 -13.27 2.29 -8.03
N PRO A 104 -13.37 3.59 -8.38
CA PRO A 104 -14.66 4.26 -8.54
C PRO A 104 -15.42 3.74 -9.77
N LYS A 105 -16.75 3.79 -9.74
CA LYS A 105 -17.63 3.32 -10.83
C LYS A 105 -17.39 3.98 -12.19
N THR A 106 -16.83 5.18 -12.17
CA THR A 106 -16.52 5.98 -13.36
C THR A 106 -15.20 5.57 -14.04
N ASP A 107 -14.40 4.73 -13.40
CA ASP A 107 -13.11 4.30 -13.94
C ASP A 107 -13.29 3.21 -15.00
N PHE A 108 -12.41 3.22 -16.01
CA PHE A 108 -12.39 2.23 -17.08
C PHE A 108 -12.22 0.79 -16.57
N TYR A 109 -11.38 0.60 -15.53
CA TYR A 109 -11.09 -0.73 -14.98
C TYR A 109 -12.16 -1.22 -13.98
N TYR A 110 -13.21 -0.43 -13.72
CA TYR A 110 -14.29 -0.82 -12.82
C TYR A 110 -15.01 -2.11 -13.25
N LEU A 111 -14.99 -2.45 -14.55
CA LEU A 111 -15.55 -3.70 -15.07
C LEU A 111 -14.88 -4.96 -14.49
N MET A 112 -13.67 -4.84 -13.95
CA MET A 112 -12.96 -5.92 -13.28
C MET A 112 -13.25 -5.99 -11.77
N ALA A 113 -14.01 -5.03 -11.22
CA ALA A 113 -14.27 -4.92 -9.79
C ALA A 113 -15.30 -5.95 -9.31
N TYR A 114 -15.11 -6.41 -8.07
CA TYR A 114 -16.12 -7.15 -7.33
C TYR A 114 -17.30 -6.23 -6.96
N SER A 115 -18.38 -6.80 -6.46
CA SER A 115 -19.60 -6.07 -6.06
C SER A 115 -19.36 -4.96 -5.02
N ASN A 116 -18.27 -5.05 -4.26
CA ASN A 116 -17.84 -4.06 -3.27
C ASN A 116 -16.99 -2.91 -3.87
N GLY A 117 -16.73 -2.91 -5.17
CA GLY A 117 -15.92 -1.90 -5.87
C GLY A 117 -14.41 -2.11 -5.75
N TYR A 118 -13.94 -3.28 -5.32
CA TYR A 118 -12.52 -3.60 -5.22
C TYR A 118 -12.05 -4.51 -6.37
N VAL A 119 -10.82 -4.31 -6.83
CA VAL A 119 -10.10 -5.13 -7.82
C VAL A 119 -8.81 -5.66 -7.21
N LEU A 120 -8.40 -6.88 -7.58
CA LEU A 120 -7.09 -7.41 -7.20
C LEU A 120 -5.95 -6.59 -7.85
N GLU A 121 -4.99 -6.11 -7.05
CA GLU A 121 -3.92 -5.21 -7.51
C GLU A 121 -3.08 -5.84 -8.62
N HIS A 122 -2.70 -7.11 -8.50
CA HIS A 122 -1.92 -7.80 -9.54
C HIS A 122 -2.68 -7.85 -10.88
N ARG A 123 -4.01 -8.01 -10.86
CA ARG A 123 -4.82 -7.98 -12.09
C ARG A 123 -4.88 -6.58 -12.67
N LEU A 124 -5.03 -5.56 -11.82
CA LEU A 124 -5.07 -4.16 -12.24
C LEU A 124 -3.75 -3.74 -12.90
N VAL A 125 -2.62 -4.10 -12.30
CA VAL A 125 -1.28 -3.78 -12.84
C VAL A 125 -1.08 -4.39 -14.23
N VAL A 126 -1.48 -5.64 -14.44
CA VAL A 126 -1.39 -6.29 -15.75
C VAL A 126 -2.36 -5.66 -16.76
N ALA A 127 -3.59 -5.36 -16.36
CA ALA A 127 -4.58 -4.68 -17.20
C ALA A 127 -4.09 -3.30 -17.66
N GLN A 128 -3.47 -2.53 -16.76
CA GLN A 128 -2.86 -1.24 -17.07
C GLN A 128 -1.67 -1.40 -18.03
N HIS A 129 -0.83 -2.40 -17.81
CA HIS A 129 0.30 -2.67 -18.71
C HIS A 129 -0.14 -3.06 -20.12
N LEU A 130 -1.26 -3.78 -20.26
CA LEU A 130 -1.84 -4.17 -21.55
C LEU A 130 -2.76 -3.10 -22.17
N GLY A 131 -3.15 -2.07 -21.41
CA GLY A 131 -4.11 -1.05 -21.85
C GLY A 131 -5.53 -1.56 -22.05
N ARG A 132 -5.91 -2.72 -21.49
CA ARG A 132 -7.27 -3.27 -21.59
C ARG A 132 -7.69 -4.00 -20.32
N CYS A 133 -8.99 -4.15 -20.10
CA CYS A 133 -9.52 -5.01 -19.03
C CYS A 133 -9.19 -6.48 -19.29
N LEU A 134 -8.89 -7.21 -18.21
CA LEU A 134 -8.71 -8.65 -18.25
C LEU A 134 -10.05 -9.37 -18.14
N HIS A 135 -10.21 -10.43 -18.92
CA HIS A 135 -11.33 -11.33 -18.80
C HIS A 135 -11.24 -12.20 -17.55
N ARG A 136 -12.37 -12.77 -17.14
CA ARG A 136 -12.45 -13.59 -15.91
C ARG A 136 -11.57 -14.84 -15.97
N TRP A 137 -11.39 -15.42 -17.16
CA TRP A 137 -10.56 -16.61 -17.41
C TRP A 137 -9.07 -16.32 -17.58
N GLU A 138 -8.67 -15.05 -17.69
CA GLU A 138 -7.27 -14.68 -17.75
C GLU A 138 -6.69 -14.64 -16.33
N ILE A 139 -5.75 -15.55 -16.04
CA ILE A 139 -5.16 -15.73 -14.73
C ILE A 139 -3.80 -15.02 -14.69
N VAL A 140 -3.52 -14.32 -13.60
CA VAL A 140 -2.23 -13.68 -13.37
C VAL A 140 -1.47 -14.49 -12.33
N HIS A 141 -0.34 -15.05 -12.74
CA HIS A 141 0.58 -15.83 -11.91
C HIS A 141 1.72 -14.96 -11.37
N HIS A 142 2.10 -15.18 -10.12
CA HIS A 142 3.28 -14.57 -9.50
C HIS A 142 4.49 -15.50 -9.66
N LYS A 143 5.49 -15.10 -10.45
CA LYS A 143 6.68 -15.90 -10.75
C LYS A 143 7.51 -16.24 -9.51
N ASN A 144 7.57 -15.34 -8.53
CA ASN A 144 8.30 -15.54 -7.28
C ASN A 144 7.45 -16.11 -6.13
N HIS A 145 6.18 -16.43 -6.36
CA HIS A 145 5.21 -16.88 -5.36
C HIS A 145 4.91 -15.91 -4.21
N ILE A 146 5.41 -14.67 -4.26
CA ILE A 146 5.16 -13.62 -3.27
C ILE A 146 3.92 -12.83 -3.70
N ARG A 147 2.80 -13.08 -3.02
CA ARG A 147 1.46 -12.57 -3.39
C ARG A 147 1.29 -11.05 -3.26
N ASP A 148 2.18 -10.36 -2.55
CA ASP A 148 2.18 -8.90 -2.40
C ASP A 148 3.26 -8.19 -3.24
N ASP A 149 4.06 -8.92 -4.02
CA ASP A 149 4.97 -8.35 -5.00
C ASP A 149 4.29 -8.20 -6.38
N ASN A 150 3.56 -7.10 -6.54
CA ASN A 150 2.76 -6.81 -7.74
C ASN A 150 3.54 -6.02 -8.81
N ARG A 151 4.88 -6.13 -8.86
CA ARG A 151 5.68 -5.55 -9.93
C ARG A 151 5.41 -6.26 -11.25
N VAL A 152 5.21 -5.52 -12.35
CA VAL A 152 4.86 -6.08 -13.69
C VAL A 152 5.80 -7.23 -14.10
N GLY A 153 7.12 -7.10 -13.88
CA GLY A 153 8.09 -8.14 -14.24
C GLY A 153 7.92 -9.47 -13.49
N ASN A 154 7.34 -9.43 -12.29
CA ASN A 154 7.04 -10.60 -11.46
C ASN A 154 5.69 -11.26 -11.80
N LEU A 155 4.88 -10.62 -12.62
CA LEU A 155 3.56 -11.11 -13.00
C LEU A 155 3.61 -11.77 -14.38
N GLN A 156 2.81 -12.81 -14.58
CA GLN A 156 2.65 -13.47 -15.86
C GLN A 156 1.18 -13.75 -16.13
N LEU A 157 0.68 -13.33 -17.30
CA LEU A 157 -0.66 -13.68 -17.76
C LEU A 157 -0.64 -15.09 -18.35
N VAL A 158 -1.51 -15.96 -17.86
CA VAL A 158 -1.62 -17.36 -18.27
C VAL A 158 -3.08 -17.77 -18.43
N SER A 159 -3.32 -18.75 -19.29
CA SER A 159 -4.60 -19.45 -19.41
C SER A 159 -4.75 -20.50 -18.30
N ASP A 160 -5.98 -20.92 -18.02
CA ASP A 160 -6.31 -21.81 -16.89
C ASP A 160 -5.62 -23.18 -16.97
N ASP A 161 -5.61 -23.78 -18.16
CA ASP A 161 -4.88 -25.02 -18.47
C ASP A 161 -3.38 -24.89 -18.18
N ARG A 162 -2.79 -23.77 -18.59
CA ARG A 162 -1.37 -23.49 -18.42
C ARG A 162 -1.01 -23.18 -16.97
N HIS A 163 -1.90 -22.51 -16.23
CA HIS A 163 -1.70 -22.20 -14.81
C HIS A 163 -1.64 -23.46 -13.95
N MET A 164 -2.53 -24.43 -14.20
CA MET A 164 -2.50 -25.73 -13.51
C MET A 164 -1.19 -26.47 -13.80
N GLN A 165 -0.77 -26.52 -15.07
CA GLN A 165 0.48 -27.18 -15.45
C GLN A 165 1.70 -26.54 -14.79
N ILE A 166 1.78 -25.20 -14.78
CA ILE A 166 2.84 -24.46 -14.09
C ILE A 166 2.88 -24.83 -12.61
N THR A 167 1.73 -24.80 -11.93
CA THR A 167 1.65 -25.15 -10.51
C THR A 167 2.12 -26.58 -10.22
N ILE A 168 1.75 -27.55 -11.07
CA ILE A 168 2.17 -28.95 -10.92
C ILE A 168 3.69 -29.08 -11.13
N GLN A 169 4.22 -28.43 -12.16
CA GLN A 169 5.64 -28.44 -12.49
C GLN A 169 6.48 -27.80 -11.39
N GLU A 170 6.05 -26.65 -10.85
CA GLU A 170 6.73 -25.95 -9.76
C GLU A 170 6.78 -26.80 -8.49
N ASN A 171 5.67 -27.44 -8.12
CA ASN A 171 5.65 -28.36 -6.98
C ASN A 171 6.58 -29.55 -7.20
N ARG A 172 6.65 -30.06 -8.43
CA ARG A 172 7.55 -31.16 -8.78
C ARG A 172 9.01 -30.74 -8.70
N ILE A 173 9.36 -29.56 -9.22
CA ILE A 173 10.72 -28.99 -9.13
C ILE A 173 11.13 -28.87 -7.67
N ARG A 174 10.29 -28.26 -6.81
CA ARG A 174 10.56 -28.13 -5.38
C ARG A 174 10.84 -29.49 -4.72
N GLN A 175 10.01 -30.49 -4.99
CA GLN A 175 10.21 -31.85 -4.45
C GLN A 175 11.52 -32.49 -4.93
N LEU A 176 11.91 -32.25 -6.19
CA LEU A 176 13.15 -32.77 -6.74
C LEU A 176 14.36 -32.07 -6.12
N GLU A 177 14.32 -30.76 -5.93
CA GLU A 177 15.37 -30.00 -5.26
C GLU A 177 15.58 -30.46 -3.82
N GLU A 178 14.51 -30.67 -3.06
CA GLU A 178 14.57 -31.22 -1.70
C GLU A 178 15.21 -32.62 -1.67
N LYS A 179 14.87 -33.48 -2.64
CA LYS A 179 15.46 -34.82 -2.78
C LYS A 179 16.95 -34.74 -3.12
N ILE A 180 17.34 -33.87 -4.05
CA ILE A 180 18.74 -33.65 -4.43
C ILE A 180 19.55 -33.20 -3.23
N GLU A 181 19.01 -32.27 -2.43
CA GLU A 181 19.68 -31.78 -1.23
C GLU A 181 19.85 -32.90 -0.17
N LYS A 182 18.83 -33.73 0.03
CA LYS A 182 18.91 -34.88 0.93
C LYS A 182 19.98 -35.89 0.48
N GLN A 183 19.99 -36.23 -0.82
CA GLN A 183 20.97 -37.14 -1.40
C GLN A 183 22.40 -36.57 -1.30
N ARG A 184 22.58 -35.26 -1.52
CA ARG A 184 23.88 -34.58 -1.37
C ARG A 184 24.40 -34.70 0.07
N ARG A 185 23.53 -34.54 1.07
CA ARG A 185 23.90 -34.70 2.49
C ARG A 185 24.32 -36.14 2.80
N GLU A 186 23.56 -37.10 2.31
CA GLU A 186 23.86 -38.53 2.50
C GLU A 186 25.20 -38.93 1.87
N ILE A 187 25.44 -38.52 0.62
CA ILE A 187 26.73 -38.73 -0.06
C ILE A 187 27.88 -38.12 0.73
N LYS A 188 27.70 -36.93 1.31
CA LYS A 188 28.73 -36.26 2.13
C LYS A 188 29.06 -37.08 3.39
N LEU A 189 28.05 -37.62 4.06
CA LEU A 189 28.22 -38.46 5.25
C LEU A 189 28.92 -39.79 4.93
N LEU A 190 28.48 -40.46 3.86
CA LEU A 190 29.09 -41.71 3.40
C LEU A 190 30.56 -41.51 3.01
N LYS A 191 30.88 -40.44 2.28
CA LYS A 191 32.27 -40.07 1.95
C LYS A 191 33.11 -39.85 3.21
N ALA A 192 32.58 -39.15 4.22
CA ALA A 192 33.28 -38.94 5.48
C ALA A 192 33.50 -40.25 6.27
N GLN A 193 32.59 -41.22 6.15
CA GLN A 193 32.74 -42.53 6.76
C GLN A 193 33.78 -43.39 6.04
N ILE A 194 33.80 -43.38 4.71
CA ILE A 194 34.84 -44.08 3.91
C ILE A 194 36.22 -43.54 4.25
N ILE A 195 36.38 -42.22 4.37
CA ILE A 195 37.65 -41.60 4.77
C ILE A 195 38.07 -42.10 6.16
N ARG A 196 37.14 -42.11 7.13
CA ARG A 196 37.42 -42.61 8.50
C ARG A 196 37.80 -44.09 8.55
N ASN A 197 37.25 -44.93 7.67
CA ASN A 197 37.55 -46.37 7.65
C ASN A 197 38.83 -46.72 6.88
N ARG A 198 39.44 -45.75 6.17
CA ARG A 198 40.67 -45.95 5.37
C ARG A 198 41.95 -45.66 6.15
N TYR A 199 41.84 -45.10 7.34
CA TYR A 199 42.91 -44.84 8.31
C TYR A 199 42.61 -45.63 9.59
#